data_AF-A0A968JB47-F1
#
_entry.id   AF-A0A968JB47-F1
#
_cell.length_a   1.000
_cell.length_b   1.000
_cell.length_c   1.000
_cell.angle_alpha   90.00
_cell.angle_beta   90.00
_cell.angle_gamma   90.00
#
_symmetry.space_group_name_H-M   'P 1'
#
loop_
_entity.id
_entity.type
_entity.pdbx_description
1 polymer ?
#
loop_
_entity_poly.entity_id
_entity_poly.type
_entity_poly.pdbx_seq_one_letter_code
_entity_poly.pdbx_strand_id
1 'polypeptide(L)'
;MQKFRDLVSIIHSIRKEKSIRVRQPLYGDFDKLELDNIMKDILKKECNLIDKDLSRMEGEIWQTDEYFGVVKIDLVIDTNLSVLGYTRDFERAVQSFRKKQGFRPNQLVSMKWQITEVKDEEILEKVLKNINWSKLNIEVKWVEDLDNLDKSFEVKDLVKVLVD
;
A
#
# COMPACT_ATOMS: atom_id res chain seq x y z
N MET A 1 18.05 16.39 -12.28
CA MET A 1 17.53 16.16 -10.92
C MET A 1 16.29 16.98 -10.57
N GLN A 2 16.22 18.29 -10.81
CA GLN A 2 15.04 19.09 -10.45
C GLN A 2 13.76 18.58 -11.15
N LYS A 3 13.78 18.48 -12.48
CA LYS A 3 12.65 17.94 -13.27
C LYS A 3 12.14 16.57 -12.80
N PHE A 4 13.05 15.69 -12.35
CA PHE A 4 12.67 14.38 -11.82
C PHE A 4 11.89 14.52 -10.49
N ARG A 5 12.37 15.40 -9.60
CA ARG A 5 11.64 15.73 -8.36
C ARG A 5 10.28 16.36 -8.66
N ASP A 6 10.21 17.19 -9.70
CA ASP A 6 8.96 17.81 -10.13
C ASP A 6 7.98 16.73 -10.62
N LEU A 7 8.42 15.76 -11.43
CA LEU A 7 7.61 14.62 -11.86
C LEU A 7 7.07 13.80 -10.66
N VAL A 8 7.95 13.43 -9.72
CA VAL A 8 7.55 12.75 -8.48
C VAL A 8 6.51 13.56 -7.70
N SER A 9 6.69 14.88 -7.60
CA SER A 9 5.78 15.79 -6.89
C SER A 9 4.42 15.90 -7.58
N ILE A 10 4.40 15.89 -8.92
CA ILE A 10 3.17 15.87 -9.72
C ILE A 10 2.40 14.58 -9.42
N ILE A 11 3.06 13.42 -9.51
CA ILE A 11 2.44 12.12 -9.22
C ILE A 11 1.85 12.07 -7.81
N HIS A 12 2.58 12.58 -6.81
CA HIS A 12 2.06 12.67 -5.44
C HIS A 12 0.89 13.64 -5.29
N SER A 13 0.89 14.75 -6.03
CA SER A 13 -0.22 15.71 -6.04
C SER A 13 -1.51 15.08 -6.56
N ILE A 14 -1.44 14.33 -7.65
CA ILE A 14 -2.59 13.63 -8.23
C ILE A 14 -3.10 12.53 -7.30
N ARG A 15 -2.21 11.76 -6.68
CA ARG A 15 -2.60 10.80 -5.64
C ARG A 15 -3.37 11.48 -4.51
N LYS A 16 -2.90 12.65 -4.06
CA LYS A 16 -3.57 13.42 -3.01
C LYS A 16 -4.95 13.91 -3.46
N GLU A 17 -5.07 14.43 -4.67
CA GLU A 17 -6.34 14.86 -5.26
C GLU A 17 -7.36 13.72 -5.33
N LYS A 18 -6.90 12.53 -5.71
CA LYS A 18 -7.71 11.30 -5.77
C LYS A 18 -7.88 10.59 -4.43
N SER A 19 -7.39 11.16 -3.34
CA SER A 19 -7.41 10.54 -2.01
C SER A 19 -6.77 9.14 -1.95
N ILE A 20 -5.82 8.86 -2.84
CA ILE A 20 -5.08 7.60 -2.90
C ILE A 20 -3.89 7.67 -1.94
N ARG A 21 -3.89 6.78 -0.95
CA ARG A 21 -2.80 6.69 0.05
C ARG A 21 -1.47 6.33 -0.63
N VAL A 22 -0.36 6.89 -0.16
CA VAL A 22 0.98 6.60 -0.73
C VAL A 22 1.33 5.10 -0.67
N ARG A 23 0.85 4.39 0.36
CA ARG A 23 1.11 2.94 0.53
C ARG A 23 0.24 2.05 -0.37
N GLN A 24 -0.82 2.62 -0.94
CA GLN A 24 -1.62 2.01 -1.97
C GLN A 24 -0.81 1.98 -3.27
N PRO A 25 -0.37 0.80 -3.77
CA PRO A 25 0.28 0.73 -5.06
C PRO A 25 -0.68 1.15 -6.16
N LEU A 26 -0.13 1.67 -7.26
CA LEU A 26 -0.84 1.95 -8.51
C LEU A 26 -0.11 1.27 -9.66
N TYR A 27 -0.80 1.02 -10.76
CA TYR A 27 -0.14 0.61 -11.98
C TYR A 27 0.38 1.83 -12.75
N GLY A 28 1.56 1.69 -13.34
CA GLY A 28 2.13 2.69 -14.24
C GLY A 28 2.70 2.03 -15.48
N ASP A 29 2.56 2.71 -16.60
CA ASP A 29 3.19 2.36 -17.88
C ASP A 29 4.36 3.31 -18.13
N PHE A 30 5.54 2.72 -18.27
CA PHE A 30 6.82 3.41 -18.41
C PHE A 30 7.48 3.16 -19.77
N ASP A 31 6.78 2.53 -20.72
CA ASP A 31 7.35 2.13 -22.01
C ASP A 31 7.76 3.35 -22.84
N LYS A 32 6.94 4.40 -22.77
CA LYS A 32 7.19 5.68 -23.46
C LYS A 32 7.97 6.70 -22.63
N LEU A 33 8.49 6.29 -21.47
CA LEU A 33 9.28 7.15 -20.61
C LEU A 33 10.77 7.05 -21.00
N GLU A 34 11.35 8.17 -21.39
CA GLU A 34 12.74 8.38 -21.81
C GLU A 34 13.69 8.55 -20.62
N LEU A 35 13.52 7.71 -19.59
CA LEU A 35 14.45 7.60 -18.47
C LEU A 35 15.28 6.32 -18.60
N ASP A 36 16.52 6.34 -18.09
CA ASP A 36 17.26 5.10 -17.91
C ASP A 36 16.59 4.18 -16.87
N ASN A 37 16.96 2.90 -16.87
CA ASN A 37 16.32 1.92 -15.99
C ASN A 37 16.53 2.23 -14.50
N ILE A 38 17.66 2.85 -14.14
CA ILE A 38 17.95 3.22 -12.75
C ILE A 38 16.95 4.28 -12.27
N MET A 39 16.72 5.31 -13.07
CA MET A 39 15.78 6.39 -12.77
C MET A 39 14.33 5.91 -12.82
N LYS A 40 13.99 4.98 -13.73
CA LYS A 40 12.69 4.30 -13.72
C LYS A 40 12.46 3.53 -12.42
N ASP A 41 13.46 2.79 -11.94
CA ASP A 41 13.36 2.03 -10.69
C ASP A 41 13.23 2.95 -9.47
N ILE A 42 13.94 4.08 -9.45
CA ILE A 42 13.79 5.09 -8.39
C ILE A 42 12.37 5.66 -8.43
N LEU A 43 11.87 6.04 -9.61
CA LEU A 43 10.51 6.58 -9.77
C LEU A 43 9.45 5.59 -9.28
N LYS A 44 9.56 4.32 -9.68
CA LYS A 44 8.67 3.23 -9.24
C LYS A 44 8.66 3.09 -7.73
N LYS A 45 9.82 3.17 -7.07
CA LYS A 45 9.94 3.07 -5.61
C LYS A 45 9.36 4.28 -4.89
N GLU A 46 9.75 5.49 -5.29
CA GLU A 46 9.30 6.74 -4.66
C GLU A 46 7.78 6.93 -4.79
N CYS A 47 7.23 6.65 -5.97
CA CYS A 47 5.81 6.82 -6.25
C CYS A 47 4.97 5.56 -5.99
N ASN A 48 5.58 4.47 -5.52
CA ASN A 48 4.93 3.19 -5.26
C ASN A 48 4.09 2.69 -6.46
N LEU A 49 4.75 2.54 -7.60
CA LEU A 49 4.16 2.14 -8.88
C LEU A 49 4.60 0.73 -9.27
N ILE A 50 3.67 -0.03 -9.84
CA ILE A 50 3.89 -1.36 -10.39
C ILE A 50 3.83 -1.26 -11.91
N ASP A 51 4.84 -1.79 -12.58
CA ASP A 51 4.92 -1.77 -14.05
C ASP A 51 3.81 -2.63 -14.66
N LYS A 52 3.04 -2.05 -15.57
CA LYS A 52 1.96 -2.74 -16.29
C LYS A 52 1.69 -2.00 -17.60
N ASP A 53 1.50 -2.74 -18.68
CA ASP A 53 1.05 -2.18 -19.96
C ASP A 53 -0.38 -1.62 -19.78
N LEU A 54 -0.52 -0.30 -19.96
CA LEU A 54 -1.79 0.43 -19.86
C LEU A 54 -2.34 0.82 -21.24
N SER A 55 -1.77 0.32 -22.34
CA SER A 55 -2.16 0.68 -23.72
C SER A 55 -3.61 0.35 -24.06
N ARG A 56 -4.17 -0.68 -23.43
CA ARG A 56 -5.53 -1.20 -23.68
C ARG A 56 -6.47 -1.06 -22.48
N MET A 57 -6.04 -0.34 -21.44
CA MET A 57 -6.82 -0.25 -20.21
C MET A 57 -7.86 0.87 -20.32
N GLU A 58 -9.10 0.54 -19.99
CA GLU A 58 -10.19 1.52 -19.83
C GLU A 58 -10.28 1.90 -18.35
N GLY A 59 -10.29 3.19 -18.04
CA GLY A 59 -10.31 3.67 -16.66
C GLY A 59 -9.87 5.12 -16.51
N GLU A 60 -9.71 5.56 -15.26
CA GLU A 60 -9.18 6.88 -14.94
C GLU A 60 -7.64 6.87 -15.03
N ILE A 61 -7.14 7.03 -16.25
CA ILE A 61 -5.70 7.11 -16.51
C ILE A 61 -5.25 8.55 -16.48
N TRP A 62 -4.33 8.86 -15.58
CA TRP A 62 -3.58 10.10 -15.65
C TRP A 62 -2.36 9.95 -16.57
N GLN A 63 -2.08 10.97 -17.37
CA GLN A 63 -0.94 11.02 -18.27
C GLN A 63 -0.23 12.37 -18.18
N THR A 64 1.10 12.35 -18.19
CA THR A 64 1.93 13.52 -18.53
C THR A 64 2.85 13.17 -19.68
N ASP A 65 3.08 14.14 -20.56
CA ASP A 65 3.99 14.09 -21.70
C ASP A 65 5.16 15.08 -21.56
N GLU A 66 5.48 15.49 -20.33
CA GLU A 66 6.49 16.50 -20.06
C GLU A 66 7.89 15.94 -19.77
N TYR A 67 8.90 16.61 -20.33
CA TYR A 67 10.36 16.50 -20.07
C TYR A 67 11.05 15.15 -20.32
N PHE A 68 10.40 14.04 -20.01
CA PHE A 68 10.97 12.69 -20.01
C PHE A 68 10.14 11.73 -20.86
N GLY A 69 9.31 12.23 -21.77
CA GLY A 69 8.36 11.42 -22.51
C GLY A 69 7.06 11.18 -21.74
N VAL A 70 6.37 10.10 -22.07
CA VAL A 70 5.01 9.85 -21.58
C VAL A 70 5.03 8.82 -20.45
N VAL A 71 4.46 9.18 -19.29
CA VAL A 71 4.08 8.22 -18.25
C VAL A 71 2.57 8.20 -18.09
N LYS A 72 2.01 6.99 -18.01
CA LYS A 72 0.59 6.79 -17.69
C LYS A 72 0.48 6.12 -16.34
N ILE A 73 -0.50 6.52 -15.55
CA ILE A 73 -0.79 5.94 -14.24
C ILE A 73 -2.28 5.64 -14.19
N ASP A 74 -2.61 4.38 -13.91
CA ASP A 74 -3.98 3.98 -13.61
C ASP A 74 -4.32 4.39 -12.18
N LEU A 75 -5.33 5.24 -12.03
CA LEU A 75 -5.79 5.74 -10.73
C LEU A 75 -6.87 4.85 -10.12
N VAL A 76 -7.33 3.81 -10.83
CA VAL A 76 -8.33 2.87 -10.33
C VAL A 76 -7.66 1.82 -9.44
N ILE A 77 -8.22 1.63 -8.24
CA ILE A 77 -7.76 0.61 -7.30
C ILE A 77 -8.53 -0.68 -7.55
N ASP A 78 -7.92 -1.63 -8.27
CA ASP A 78 -8.46 -2.98 -8.40
C ASP A 78 -8.32 -3.79 -7.09
N THR A 79 -8.98 -4.95 -7.04
CA THR A 79 -8.95 -5.85 -5.87
C THR A 79 -7.52 -6.26 -5.49
N ASN A 80 -6.63 -6.48 -6.46
CA ASN A 80 -5.26 -6.93 -6.19
C ASN A 80 -4.42 -5.79 -5.58
N LEU A 81 -4.50 -4.59 -6.14
CA LEU A 81 -3.88 -3.40 -5.59
C LEU A 81 -4.43 -3.14 -4.19
N SER A 82 -5.74 -3.24 -3.99
CA SER A 82 -6.40 -3.08 -2.68
C SER A 82 -5.79 -4.01 -1.63
N VAL A 83 -5.69 -5.31 -1.95
CA VAL A 83 -5.04 -6.32 -1.08
C VAL A 83 -3.61 -5.91 -0.74
N LEU A 84 -2.80 -5.53 -1.73
CA LEU A 84 -1.41 -5.09 -1.49
C LEU A 84 -1.32 -3.83 -0.62
N GLY A 85 -2.23 -2.89 -0.81
CA GLY A 85 -2.34 -1.67 -0.01
C GLY A 85 -2.62 -1.99 1.46
N TYR A 86 -3.63 -2.82 1.72
CA TYR A 86 -4.00 -3.24 3.07
C TYR A 86 -2.91 -4.07 3.74
N THR A 87 -2.26 -4.99 3.02
CA THR A 87 -1.11 -5.74 3.54
C THR A 87 -0.01 -4.79 4.04
N ARG A 88 0.32 -3.74 3.28
CA ARG A 88 1.35 -2.77 3.67
C ARG A 88 0.92 -1.87 4.83
N ASP A 89 -0.34 -1.48 4.88
CA ASP A 89 -0.88 -0.73 6.02
C ASP A 89 -0.84 -1.56 7.29
N PHE A 90 -1.19 -2.84 7.21
CA PHE A 90 -1.07 -3.78 8.33
C PHE A 90 0.37 -3.93 8.81
N GLU A 91 1.31 -4.21 7.90
CA GLU A 91 2.74 -4.30 8.23
C GLU A 91 3.24 -3.04 8.93
N ARG A 92 2.80 -1.86 8.47
CA ARG A 92 3.18 -0.57 9.10
C ARG A 92 2.53 -0.38 10.46
N ALA A 93 1.27 -0.79 10.64
CA ALA A 93 0.59 -0.71 11.93
C ALA A 93 1.33 -1.56 12.97
N VAL A 94 1.70 -2.78 12.60
CA VAL A 94 2.55 -3.67 13.39
C VAL A 94 3.89 -3.01 13.75
N GLN A 95 4.62 -2.50 12.77
CA GLN A 95 5.93 -1.88 13.02
C GLN A 95 5.81 -0.64 13.93
N SER A 96 4.76 0.15 13.73
CA SER A 96 4.48 1.34 14.55
C SER A 96 4.14 0.95 15.98
N PHE A 97 3.36 -0.12 16.19
CA PHE A 97 3.08 -0.67 17.50
C PHE A 97 4.36 -1.13 18.19
N ARG A 98 5.22 -1.90 17.49
CA ARG A 98 6.50 -2.36 18.03
C ARG A 98 7.36 -1.20 18.50
N LYS A 99 7.47 -0.16 17.67
CA LYS A 99 8.21 1.07 18.01
C LYS A 99 7.63 1.77 19.23
N LYS A 100 6.30 1.93 19.31
CA LYS A 100 5.62 2.56 20.45
C LYS A 100 5.87 1.82 21.77
N GLN A 101 5.95 0.49 21.73
CA GLN A 101 6.22 -0.35 22.90
C GLN A 101 7.72 -0.52 23.20
N GLY A 102 8.61 0.06 22.38
CA GLY A 102 10.06 -0.06 22.56
C GLY A 102 10.63 -1.45 22.22
N PHE A 103 9.90 -2.27 21.47
CA PHE A 103 10.39 -3.60 21.05
C PHE A 103 11.50 -3.48 20.00
N ARG A 104 12.58 -4.25 20.19
CA ARG A 104 13.69 -4.41 19.25
C ARG A 104 13.28 -5.33 18.09
N PRO A 105 13.90 -5.22 16.90
CA PRO A 105 13.53 -6.04 15.73
C PRO A 105 13.53 -7.55 15.97
N ASN A 106 14.45 -8.06 16.79
CA ASN A 106 14.63 -9.50 17.02
C ASN A 106 13.77 -10.06 18.15
N GLN A 107 12.92 -9.25 18.77
CA GLN A 107 12.03 -9.71 19.82
C GLN A 107 10.76 -10.32 19.23
N LEU A 108 10.38 -11.50 19.70
CA LEU A 108 9.07 -12.06 19.41
C LEU A 108 8.01 -11.27 20.15
N VAL A 109 6.94 -10.90 19.45
CA VAL A 109 5.82 -10.15 20.03
C VAL A 109 4.55 -10.93 19.76
N SER A 110 3.82 -11.22 20.83
CA SER A 110 2.44 -11.71 20.74
C SER A 110 1.52 -10.51 20.65
N MET A 111 0.70 -10.47 19.60
CA MET A 111 -0.26 -9.39 19.36
C MET A 111 -1.64 -10.01 19.19
N LYS A 112 -2.64 -9.38 19.80
CA LYS A 112 -4.04 -9.63 19.49
C LYS A 112 -4.59 -8.42 18.76
N TRP A 113 -5.22 -8.66 17.62
CA TRP A 113 -5.90 -7.65 16.83
C TRP A 113 -7.38 -7.97 16.75
N GLN A 114 -8.18 -6.94 16.57
CA GLN A 114 -9.59 -7.04 16.27
C GLN A 114 -9.84 -6.33 14.94
N ILE A 115 -10.59 -6.97 14.06
CA ILE A 115 -11.07 -6.36 12.82
C ILE A 115 -12.50 -5.94 13.11
N THR A 116 -12.72 -4.63 13.21
CA THR A 116 -14.01 -4.05 13.63
C THR A 116 -15.06 -4.07 12.52
N GLU A 117 -14.64 -4.13 11.27
CA GLU A 117 -15.54 -4.13 10.11
C GLU A 117 -14.87 -4.88 8.96
N VAL A 118 -15.43 -6.02 8.56
CA VAL A 118 -15.00 -6.77 7.37
C VAL A 118 -16.06 -6.56 6.31
N LYS A 119 -15.81 -5.66 5.36
CA LYS A 119 -16.73 -5.43 4.23
C LYS A 119 -16.64 -6.54 3.17
N ASP A 120 -15.48 -7.19 3.09
CA ASP A 120 -15.17 -8.22 2.11
C ASP A 120 -14.20 -9.24 2.73
N GLU A 121 -14.74 -10.41 3.08
CA GLU A 121 -13.98 -11.51 3.68
C GLU A 121 -12.91 -12.07 2.73
N GLU A 122 -13.16 -12.03 1.41
CA GLU A 122 -12.23 -12.54 0.41
C GLU A 122 -10.98 -11.63 0.33
N ILE A 123 -11.17 -10.32 0.36
CA ILE A 123 -10.06 -9.36 0.45
C ILE A 123 -9.27 -9.59 1.73
N LEU A 124 -9.95 -9.77 2.88
CA LEU A 124 -9.27 -10.00 4.15
C LEU A 124 -8.42 -11.28 4.12
N GLU A 125 -8.98 -12.39 3.63
CA GLU A 125 -8.23 -13.63 3.48
C GLU A 125 -6.99 -13.45 2.60
N LYS A 126 -7.15 -12.76 1.47
CA LYS A 126 -6.04 -12.47 0.57
C LYS A 126 -4.98 -11.59 1.24
N VAL A 127 -5.38 -10.60 2.03
CA VAL A 127 -4.46 -9.75 2.79
C VAL A 127 -3.66 -10.60 3.78
N LEU A 128 -4.33 -11.44 4.57
CA LEU A 128 -3.70 -12.30 5.58
C LEU A 128 -2.73 -13.31 4.97
N LYS A 129 -3.07 -13.86 3.80
CA LYS A 129 -2.19 -14.75 3.02
C LYS A 129 -0.96 -14.03 2.45
N ASN A 130 -1.08 -12.73 2.14
CA ASN A 130 0.02 -11.95 1.59
C ASN A 130 0.97 -11.34 2.64
N ILE A 131 0.60 -11.34 3.93
CA ILE A 131 1.47 -10.83 4.98
C ILE A 131 2.66 -11.79 5.19
N ASN A 132 3.88 -11.25 5.16
CA ASN A 132 5.07 -12.00 5.53
C ASN A 132 5.27 -11.98 7.06
N TRP A 133 4.60 -12.90 7.75
CA TRP A 133 4.64 -13.03 9.21
C TRP A 133 6.07 -13.24 9.75
N SER A 134 6.91 -13.99 9.04
CA SER A 134 8.30 -14.25 9.43
C SER A 134 9.13 -12.95 9.48
N LYS A 135 8.94 -12.07 8.50
CA LYS A 135 9.62 -10.77 8.44
C LYS A 135 9.20 -9.84 9.58
N LEU A 136 7.98 -10.01 10.10
CA LEU A 136 7.46 -9.19 11.21
C LEU A 136 7.88 -9.71 12.60
N ASN A 137 8.47 -10.91 12.70
CA ASN A 137 8.77 -11.58 13.96
C ASN A 137 7.56 -11.62 14.90
N ILE A 138 6.41 -12.02 14.36
CA ILE A 138 5.14 -12.15 15.07
C ILE A 138 4.65 -13.58 14.99
N GLU A 139 4.20 -14.09 16.12
CA GLU A 139 3.42 -15.32 16.19
C GLU A 139 1.94 -14.95 16.13
N VAL A 140 1.22 -15.48 15.13
CA VAL A 140 -0.22 -15.27 14.97
C VAL A 140 -0.95 -16.41 15.64
N LYS A 141 -1.84 -16.09 16.59
CA LYS A 141 -2.79 -17.04 17.18
C LYS A 141 -4.19 -16.52 16.95
N TRP A 142 -4.97 -17.27 16.18
CA TRP A 142 -6.39 -17.03 16.02
C TRP A 142 -7.12 -17.52 17.27
N VAL A 143 -7.94 -16.67 17.86
CA VAL A 143 -8.74 -16.98 19.05
C VAL A 143 -10.16 -16.53 18.77
N GLU A 144 -11.12 -17.44 18.90
CA GLU A 144 -12.54 -17.19 18.64
C GLU A 144 -13.26 -16.51 19.83
N ASP A 145 -12.66 -16.55 21.02
CA ASP A 145 -13.25 -16.03 22.27
C ASP A 145 -12.43 -14.84 22.84
N LEU A 146 -13.08 -13.68 22.99
CA LEU A 146 -12.44 -12.37 23.26
C LEU A 146 -12.56 -11.89 24.73
N ASP A 147 -13.26 -12.61 25.59
CA ASP A 147 -13.76 -12.11 26.89
C ASP A 147 -12.73 -11.88 28.01
N ASN A 148 -11.43 -11.95 27.74
CA ASN A 148 -10.40 -11.70 28.76
C ASN A 148 -9.12 -11.12 28.16
N LEU A 149 -9.04 -9.80 28.00
CA LEU A 149 -7.87 -9.18 27.37
C LEU A 149 -7.42 -7.83 27.96
N ASP A 150 -6.36 -7.90 28.77
CA ASP A 150 -5.70 -6.73 29.39
C ASP A 150 -4.76 -5.94 28.45
N LYS A 151 -4.49 -6.43 27.22
CA LYS A 151 -3.61 -5.74 26.25
C LYS A 151 -4.00 -6.05 24.81
N SER A 152 -5.03 -5.37 24.29
CA SER A 152 -5.37 -5.36 22.86
C SER A 152 -4.77 -4.11 22.17
N PHE A 153 -4.40 -4.23 20.90
CA PHE A 153 -4.12 -3.07 20.05
C PHE A 153 -5.13 -3.06 18.91
N GLU A 154 -5.92 -2.00 18.86
CA GLU A 154 -6.92 -1.78 17.82
C GLU A 154 -6.21 -1.24 16.57
N VAL A 155 -6.29 -1.96 15.45
CA VAL A 155 -6.00 -1.39 14.14
C VAL A 155 -7.25 -0.63 13.70
N LYS A 156 -7.48 0.54 14.31
CA LYS A 156 -8.40 1.52 13.72
C LYS A 156 -7.86 1.85 12.32
N ASP A 157 -8.71 1.73 11.31
CA ASP A 157 -8.46 2.05 9.88
C ASP A 157 -8.26 0.88 8.90
N LEU A 158 -8.59 -0.37 9.25
CA LEU A 158 -8.65 -1.42 8.22
C LEU A 158 -9.81 -1.21 7.23
N VAL A 159 -10.84 -0.41 7.55
CA VAL A 159 -11.83 0.04 6.55
C VAL A 159 -12.42 1.40 6.92
N LYS A 160 -12.26 2.40 6.04
CA LYS A 160 -13.26 3.47 5.83
C LYS A 160 -13.31 3.75 4.34
N VAL A 161 -14.01 2.88 3.60
CA VAL A 161 -14.45 3.20 2.23
C VAL A 161 -15.76 3.96 2.37
N LEU A 162 -15.66 5.28 2.18
CA LEU A 162 -16.80 6.14 1.84
C LEU A 162 -17.04 5.98 0.35
N VAL A 163 -18.26 5.63 -0.04
CA VAL A 163 -18.83 5.97 -1.34
C VAL A 163 -20.23 6.48 -1.02
N ASP A 164 -20.52 7.71 -1.46
CA ASP A 164 -21.86 8.30 -1.37
C ASP A 164 -22.89 7.47 -2.16
#